data_AF-A0A809PP79-F1
#
_entry.id   AF-A0A809PP79-F1
#
_cell.length_a   1.000
_cell.length_b   1.000
_cell.length_c   1.000
_cell.angle_alpha   90.00
_cell.angle_beta   90.00
_cell.angle_gamma   90.00
#
_symmetry.space_group_name_H-M   'P 1'
#
loop_
_entity.id
_entity.type
_entity.pdbx_description
1 polymer ?
#
loop_
_entity_poly.entity_id
_entity_poly.type
_entity_poly.pdbx_seq_one_letter_code
_entity_poly.pdbx_strand_id
1 'polypeptide(L)'
;MEFNWNWFMGVDFRGRWLITRGQAYFEVSEDNSLISGVMCLGDACTKDSEIYAKFFGKVSDDSEVVVTVASTTEDVPPFEVSGTMFGAESENEISYTFVLTDGTTVLGFSRHSTL
;
A
#
# COMPACT_ATOMS: atom_id res chain seq x y z
N MET A 1 2.80 -15.40 -5.48
CA MET A 1 3.83 -14.59 -6.18
C MET A 1 3.93 -13.32 -5.39
N GLU A 2 5.05 -13.06 -4.72
CA GLU A 2 5.25 -11.77 -4.04
C GLU A 2 5.36 -10.68 -5.10
N PHE A 3 4.47 -9.70 -5.02
CA PHE A 3 4.47 -8.59 -5.95
C PHE A 3 5.21 -7.41 -5.33
N ASN A 4 6.18 -6.87 -6.05
CA ASN A 4 6.87 -5.64 -5.67
C ASN A 4 6.05 -4.45 -6.17
N TRP A 5 5.52 -3.66 -5.24
CA TRP A 5 4.75 -2.45 -5.51
C TRP A 5 5.57 -1.22 -5.16
N ASN A 6 5.49 -0.17 -5.97
CA ASN A 6 5.97 1.13 -5.55
C ASN A 6 4.89 1.77 -4.68
N TRP A 7 5.26 2.24 -3.49
CA TRP A 7 4.35 3.01 -2.65
C TRP A 7 4.82 4.46 -2.48
N PHE A 8 3.88 5.36 -2.27
CA PHE A 8 4.15 6.72 -1.83
C PHE A 8 3.18 7.15 -0.73
N MET A 9 3.66 8.01 0.16
CA MET A 9 2.84 8.61 1.22
C MET A 9 3.04 10.13 1.26
N GLY A 10 1.95 10.89 1.19
CA GLY A 10 1.94 12.36 1.32
C GLY A 10 1.02 12.84 2.43
N VAL A 11 1.42 13.89 3.15
CA VAL A 11 0.63 14.47 4.26
C VAL A 11 0.80 15.98 4.35
N ASP A 12 -0.30 16.76 4.38
CA ASP A 12 -0.50 18.01 5.16
C ASP A 12 -2.00 18.44 5.21
N PHE A 13 -2.49 19.44 5.97
CA PHE A 13 -1.98 20.82 6.19
C PHE A 13 -1.47 21.15 7.59
N ARG A 14 -1.05 20.18 8.42
CA ARG A 14 -0.05 20.43 9.50
C ARG A 14 0.57 19.20 10.19
N GLY A 15 0.24 17.95 9.85
CA GLY A 15 0.93 16.74 10.35
C GLY A 15 1.96 16.14 9.37
N ARG A 16 2.84 16.97 8.81
CA ARG A 16 3.57 16.82 7.52
C ARG A 16 4.45 15.58 7.29
N TRP A 17 4.31 14.97 6.09
CA TRP A 17 5.27 14.12 5.36
C TRP A 17 5.26 14.55 3.88
N LEU A 18 6.43 14.84 3.31
CA LEU A 18 6.61 15.59 2.05
C LEU A 18 6.72 14.73 0.78
N ILE A 19 6.18 13.50 0.77
CA ILE A 19 6.41 12.41 -0.20
C ILE A 19 7.59 11.53 0.23
N THR A 20 7.26 10.38 0.82
CA THR A 20 8.17 9.23 0.95
C THR A 20 7.86 8.25 -0.16
N ARG A 21 8.87 7.57 -0.71
CA ARG A 21 8.72 6.49 -1.69
C ARG A 21 9.48 5.25 -1.25
N GLY A 22 8.99 4.08 -1.63
CA GLY A 22 9.69 2.83 -1.40
C GLY A 22 9.02 1.64 -2.09
N GLN A 23 9.43 0.45 -1.69
CA GLN A 23 8.82 -0.80 -2.14
C GLN A 23 7.90 -1.38 -1.08
N ALA A 24 6.83 -2.00 -1.54
CA ALA A 24 5.89 -2.74 -0.72
C ALA A 24 5.77 -4.17 -1.24
N TYR A 25 5.71 -5.10 -0.29
CA TYR A 25 5.49 -6.52 -0.53
C TYR A 25 4.06 -6.80 -0.13
N PHE A 26 3.28 -7.26 -1.10
CA PHE A 26 1.84 -7.32 -1.01
C PHE A 26 1.37 -8.76 -1.21
N GLU A 27 0.48 -9.20 -0.34
CA GLU A 27 -0.25 -10.46 -0.43
C GLU A 27 -1.75 -10.18 -0.49
N VAL A 28 -2.43 -10.83 -1.45
CA VAL A 28 -3.88 -10.93 -1.51
C VAL A 28 -4.26 -12.33 -1.04
N SER A 29 -5.34 -12.49 -0.27
CA SER A 29 -5.92 -13.80 0.00
C SER A 29 -6.43 -14.48 -1.28
N GLU A 30 -6.57 -15.81 -1.25
CA GLU A 30 -7.02 -16.60 -2.41
C GLU A 30 -8.42 -16.19 -2.93
N ASP A 31 -9.28 -15.70 -2.03
CA ASP A 31 -10.62 -15.22 -2.34
C ASP A 31 -10.68 -13.73 -2.69
N ASN A 32 -9.52 -13.07 -2.81
CA ASN A 32 -9.38 -11.64 -3.09
C ASN A 32 -10.05 -10.69 -2.08
N SER A 33 -10.46 -11.17 -0.91
CA SER A 33 -11.20 -10.36 0.07
C SER A 33 -10.30 -9.64 1.09
N LEU A 34 -9.07 -10.13 1.29
CA LEU A 34 -8.10 -9.61 2.25
C LEU A 34 -6.81 -9.21 1.56
N ILE A 35 -6.22 -8.13 2.06
CA ILE A 35 -4.92 -7.66 1.63
C ILE A 35 -4.02 -7.43 2.84
N SER A 36 -2.75 -7.78 2.71
CA SER A 36 -1.76 -7.53 3.74
C SER A 36 -0.38 -7.34 3.16
N GLY A 37 0.49 -6.69 3.91
CA GLY A 37 1.86 -6.52 3.46
C GLY A 37 2.70 -5.63 4.35
N VAL A 38 3.87 -5.32 3.83
CA VAL A 38 4.85 -4.44 4.47
C VAL A 38 5.33 -3.40 3.48
N MET A 39 5.58 -2.19 3.97
CA MET A 39 6.23 -1.09 3.26
C MET A 39 7.65 -0.94 3.79
N CYS A 40 8.63 -0.80 2.92
CA CYS A 40 10.01 -0.50 3.28
C CYS A 40 10.51 0.76 2.59
N LEU A 41 11.52 1.38 3.19
CA LEU A 41 12.27 2.49 2.59
C LEU A 41 13.39 1.92 1.71
N GLY A 42 13.42 2.28 0.43
CA GLY A 42 14.45 1.84 -0.52
C GLY A 42 14.03 0.67 -1.42
N ASP A 43 15.02 0.04 -2.04
CA ASP A 43 14.85 -0.86 -3.19
C ASP A 43 14.67 -2.34 -2.83
N ALA A 44 14.65 -2.70 -1.54
CA ALA A 44 14.37 -4.06 -1.09
C ALA A 44 13.90 -4.12 0.38
N CYS A 45 13.01 -5.06 0.71
CA CYS A 45 12.71 -5.48 2.10
C CYS A 45 13.45 -6.79 2.40
N THR A 46 14.74 -6.74 2.71
CA THR A 46 15.52 -7.96 2.99
C THR A 46 15.61 -8.30 4.48
N LYS A 47 15.32 -7.35 5.36
CA LYS A 47 15.39 -7.50 6.81
C LYS A 47 14.23 -6.80 7.49
N ASP A 48 13.78 -7.34 8.62
CA ASP A 48 12.70 -6.75 9.42
C ASP A 48 12.98 -5.31 9.84
N SER A 49 14.25 -4.95 10.06
CA SER A 49 14.68 -3.59 10.40
C SER A 49 14.47 -2.56 9.29
N GLU A 50 14.19 -3.01 8.06
CA GLU A 50 13.95 -2.15 6.89
C GLU A 50 12.45 -1.83 6.71
N ILE A 51 11.59 -2.50 7.48
CA ILE A 51 10.15 -2.31 7.46
C ILE A 51 9.81 -0.95 8.07
N TYR A 52 9.26 -0.09 7.22
CA TYR A 52 8.72 1.21 7.61
C TYR A 52 7.38 1.05 8.33
N ALA A 53 6.45 0.32 7.72
CA ALA A 53 5.12 0.08 8.28
C ALA A 53 4.54 -1.23 7.73
N LYS A 54 3.64 -1.83 8.51
CA LYS A 54 2.82 -2.96 8.10
C LYS A 54 1.44 -2.47 7.75
N PHE A 55 0.76 -3.17 6.85
CA PHE A 55 -0.62 -2.86 6.52
C PHE A 55 -1.43 -4.13 6.38
N PHE A 56 -2.71 -4.03 6.75
CA PHE A 56 -3.69 -5.09 6.55
C PHE A 56 -5.05 -4.46 6.28
N GLY A 57 -5.85 -5.11 5.47
CA GLY A 57 -7.09 -4.52 5.00
C GLY A 57 -8.01 -5.52 4.34
N LYS A 58 -9.12 -4.97 3.84
CA LYS A 58 -10.14 -5.71 3.12
C LYS A 58 -10.42 -5.04 1.79
N VAL A 59 -10.84 -5.85 0.83
CA VAL A 59 -11.31 -5.42 -0.48
C VAL A 59 -12.76 -5.88 -0.61
N SER A 60 -13.64 -4.96 -0.99
CA SER A 60 -15.04 -5.28 -1.29
C SER A 60 -15.22 -5.68 -2.75
N ASP A 61 -16.36 -6.28 -3.08
CA ASP A 61 -16.73 -6.63 -4.46
C ASP A 61 -16.75 -5.40 -5.39
N ASP A 62 -17.01 -4.21 -4.84
CA ASP A 62 -17.01 -2.93 -5.55
C ASP A 62 -15.60 -2.32 -5.69
N SER A 63 -14.55 -3.09 -5.41
CA SER A 63 -13.14 -2.66 -5.40
C SER A 63 -12.85 -1.51 -4.43
N GLU A 64 -13.69 -1.33 -3.40
CA GLU A 64 -13.36 -0.46 -2.28
C GLU A 64 -12.37 -1.16 -1.37
N VAL A 65 -11.36 -0.41 -0.94
CA VAL A 65 -10.26 -0.91 -0.14
C VAL A 65 -10.20 -0.11 1.15
N VAL A 66 -10.15 -0.81 2.28
CA VAL A 66 -9.92 -0.22 3.60
C VAL A 66 -8.72 -0.89 4.22
N VAL A 67 -7.73 -0.10 4.63
CA VAL A 67 -6.45 -0.58 5.14
C VAL A 67 -6.13 0.10 6.46
N THR A 68 -5.79 -0.70 7.47
CA THR A 68 -5.12 -0.25 8.67
C THR A 68 -3.61 -0.27 8.44
N VAL A 69 -2.96 0.87 8.67
CA VAL A 69 -1.51 1.04 8.60
C VAL A 69 -0.97 1.11 10.03
N ALA A 70 0.02 0.28 10.34
CA ALA A 70 0.67 0.21 11.64
C ALA A 70 2.18 0.42 11.52
N SER A 71 2.71 1.33 12.34
CA SER A 71 4.15 1.54 12.47
C SER A 71 4.83 0.31 13.09
N THR A 72 6.12 0.14 12.83
CA THR A 72 6.96 -0.81 13.58
C THR A 72 7.37 -0.28 14.96
N THR A 73 7.12 0.99 15.24
CA THR A 73 7.36 1.64 16.54
C THR A 73 6.11 1.54 17.42
N GLU A 74 6.25 0.99 18.63
CA GLU A 74 5.12 0.71 19.55
C GLU A 74 4.31 1.96 19.96
N ASP A 75 4.93 3.14 19.97
CA ASP A 75 4.31 4.39 20.43
C ASP A 75 3.52 5.15 19.34
N VAL A 76 3.50 4.64 18.11
CA VAL A 76 2.77 5.27 17.00
C VAL A 76 1.46 4.53 16.77
N PRO A 77 0.30 5.14 17.06
CA PRO A 77 -0.98 4.47 16.88
C PRO A 77 -1.24 4.15 15.41
N PRO A 78 -1.90 3.03 15.11
CA PRO A 78 -2.31 2.73 13.75
C PRO A 78 -3.39 3.70 13.29
N PHE A 79 -3.50 3.86 11.97
CA PHE A 79 -4.54 4.67 11.33
C PHE A 79 -5.14 3.92 10.16
N GLU A 80 -6.39 4.24 9.82
CA GLU A 80 -7.07 3.67 8.66
C GLU A 80 -7.07 4.65 7.49
N VAL A 81 -6.85 4.13 6.29
CA VAL A 81 -7.03 4.83 5.02
C VAL A 81 -7.90 3.99 4.10
N SER A 82 -8.73 4.65 3.29
CA SER A 82 -9.62 3.96 2.36
C SER A 82 -9.67 4.63 1.00
N GLY A 83 -10.08 3.87 0.00
CA GLY A 83 -10.20 4.35 -1.38
C GLY A 83 -10.61 3.25 -2.33
N THR A 84 -10.38 3.47 -3.62
CA THR A 84 -10.76 2.53 -4.67
C THR A 84 -9.51 1.97 -5.33
N MET A 85 -9.56 0.67 -5.66
CA MET A 85 -8.55 0.01 -6.49
C MET A 85 -8.89 0.13 -7.97
N PHE A 86 -7.90 0.50 -8.76
CA PHE A 86 -7.99 0.60 -10.21
C PHE A 86 -7.03 -0.41 -10.83
N GLY A 87 -7.53 -1.17 -11.79
CA GLY A 87 -6.75 -2.15 -12.55
C GLY A 87 -6.98 -2.00 -14.05
N ALA A 88 -5.93 -2.21 -14.82
CA ALA A 88 -5.97 -2.33 -16.27
C ALA A 88 -5.12 -3.54 -16.68
N GLU A 89 -5.75 -4.47 -17.40
CA GLU A 89 -5.09 -5.64 -17.97
C GLU A 89 -5.25 -5.63 -19.49
N SER A 90 -4.16 -5.86 -20.19
CA SER A 90 -4.11 -6.06 -21.64
C SER A 90 -3.25 -7.29 -21.96
N GLU A 91 -3.22 -7.71 -23.23
CA GLU A 91 -2.46 -8.89 -23.66
C GLU A 91 -0.98 -8.85 -23.26
N ASN A 92 -0.38 -7.67 -23.11
CA ASN A 92 1.05 -7.50 -22.83
C ASN A 92 1.34 -6.69 -21.56
N GLU A 93 0.32 -6.25 -20.82
CA GLU A 93 0.52 -5.32 -19.70
C GLU A 93 -0.50 -5.58 -18.59
N ILE A 94 -0.01 -5.60 -17.36
CA ILE A 94 -0.81 -5.60 -16.15
C ILE A 94 -0.42 -4.38 -15.31
N SER A 95 -1.38 -3.51 -15.06
CA SER A 95 -1.20 -2.30 -14.26
C SER A 95 -2.28 -2.20 -13.19
N TYR A 96 -1.87 -2.03 -11.95
CA TYR A 96 -2.76 -1.84 -10.81
C TYR A 96 -2.32 -0.64 -10.00
N THR A 97 -3.28 0.15 -9.52
CA THR A 97 -3.03 1.29 -8.65
C THR A 97 -4.18 1.46 -7.67
N PHE A 98 -3.88 1.75 -6.41
CA PHE A 98 -4.89 2.19 -5.44
C PHE A 98 -4.36 3.39 -4.67
N VAL A 99 -5.24 4.37 -4.49
CA VAL A 99 -4.97 5.60 -3.74
C VAL A 99 -5.93 5.63 -2.57
N LEU A 100 -5.39 5.54 -1.37
CA LEU A 100 -6.13 5.46 -0.12
C LEU A 100 -5.92 6.75 0.68
N THR A 101 -6.96 7.22 1.36
CA THR A 101 -6.88 8.43 2.17
C THR A 101 -7.82 8.40 3.37
N ASP A 102 -7.48 9.18 4.38
CA ASP A 102 -8.34 9.51 5.52
C ASP A 102 -8.78 11.00 5.50
N GLY A 103 -8.49 11.70 4.39
CA GLY A 103 -8.70 13.14 4.24
C GLY A 103 -7.51 14.02 4.65
N THR A 104 -6.49 13.45 5.30
CA THR A 104 -5.25 14.15 5.71
C THR A 104 -3.99 13.48 5.20
N THR A 105 -4.02 12.16 5.05
CA THR A 105 -2.95 11.30 4.57
C THR A 105 -3.36 10.71 3.23
N VAL A 106 -2.44 10.64 2.28
CA VAL A 106 -2.63 9.90 1.02
C VAL A 106 -1.57 8.82 0.94
N LEU A 107 -2.02 7.59 0.75
CA LEU A 107 -1.17 6.42 0.53
C LEU A 107 -1.50 5.82 -0.83
N GLY A 108 -0.52 5.81 -1.73
CA GLY A 108 -0.69 5.24 -3.05
C GLY A 108 0.21 4.02 -3.24
N PHE A 109 -0.32 2.99 -3.89
CA PHE A 109 0.42 1.82 -4.34
C PHE A 109 0.24 1.67 -5.83
N SER A 110 1.32 1.38 -6.54
CA SER A 110 1.29 1.16 -7.98
C SER A 110 2.20 0.01 -8.37
N ARG A 111 1.71 -0.81 -9.30
CA ARG A 111 2.48 -1.86 -9.94
C ARG A 111 2.19 -1.84 -11.43
N HIS A 112 3.26 -1.99 -12.18
CA HIS A 112 3.22 -2.10 -13.62
C HIS A 112 4.15 -3.24 -14.03
N SER A 113 3.64 -4.20 -14.81
CA SER A 113 4.40 -5.31 -15.36
C SER A 113 4.06 -5.49 -16.82
N THR A 114 5.09 -5.64 -17.65
CA THR A 114 4.94 -6.17 -19.01
C THR A 114 4.96 -7.70 -18.92
N LEU A 115 4.11 -8.38 -19.70
CA LEU A 115 4.03 -9.85 -19.77
C LEU A 115 5.09 -10.45 -20.70
#